data_AF-A0A8X7SEL5-F1
#
_entry.id   AF-A0A8X7SEL5-F1
#
_cell.length_a   1.000
_cell.length_b   1.000
_cell.length_c   1.000
_cell.angle_alpha   90.00
_cell.angle_beta   90.00
_cell.angle_gamma   90.00
#
_symmetry.space_group_name_H-M   'P 1'
#
loop_
_entity.id
_entity.type
_entity.pdbx_description
1 polymer ?
#
loop_
_entity_poly.entity_id
_entity_poly.type
_entity_poly.pdbx_seq_one_letter_code
_entity_poly.pdbx_strand_id
1 'polypeptide(L)'
;MDLSMSCHLKELPDLSNATNLERLYLNDCESLVEIPSSFSNLHKLKALSMFACTKLEVIPAYMNLASLESIDMTACQRLRNFRDISRNVSQFSISVEELEQVPESIRLWSCLRVLTITSKGKLKSLTYLPQSVRHLHLSNIGEQRIPYFKNNLQQAELYLNSCRKFKLLPDSIREDYESKEGLTCPNDTPYTQLNYTNCFKLDRKARTEILTKHFAQGWACLPGSEVPVEFDHRAKGSSMTICPMSKMPVTIFKVCVVISPNQQTREFEQLVCRRISKSIEEINVYAIPRIRRKHVFLFPSFLLEEATSGQVGFEFSSG
;
A
#
# COMPACT_ATOMS: atom_id res chain seq x y z
N MET A 1 1.03 -8.89 26.99
CA MET A 1 -0.30 -8.84 27.61
C MET A 1 -1.31 -8.68 26.49
N ASP A 2 -2.35 -9.49 26.50
CA ASP A 2 -3.40 -9.47 25.50
C ASP A 2 -4.73 -9.26 26.22
N LEU A 3 -5.40 -8.15 25.89
CA LEU A 3 -6.73 -7.79 26.36
C LEU A 3 -7.71 -7.68 25.18
N SER A 4 -7.34 -8.17 24.00
CA SER A 4 -8.17 -8.08 22.82
C SER A 4 -9.55 -8.71 23.03
N MET A 5 -10.55 -8.15 22.34
CA MET A 5 -11.97 -8.52 22.42
C MET A 5 -12.62 -8.27 23.79
N SER A 6 -11.96 -7.51 24.68
CA SER A 6 -12.57 -7.04 25.93
C SER A 6 -13.53 -5.87 25.65
N CYS A 7 -14.64 -6.14 24.97
CA CYS A 7 -15.57 -5.13 24.45
C CYS A 7 -16.21 -4.24 25.54
N HIS A 8 -16.15 -4.64 26.81
CA HIS A 8 -16.63 -3.88 27.97
C HIS A 8 -15.53 -3.18 28.77
N LEU A 9 -14.26 -3.33 28.40
CA LEU A 9 -13.13 -2.66 29.06
C LEU A 9 -13.24 -1.15 28.83
N LYS A 10 -13.55 -0.41 29.90
CA LYS A 10 -13.66 1.07 29.85
C LYS A 10 -12.35 1.76 30.14
N GLU A 11 -11.58 1.18 31.05
CA GLU A 11 -10.31 1.70 31.56
C GLU A 11 -9.31 0.55 31.63
N LEU A 12 -8.04 0.87 31.43
CA LEU A 12 -6.96 -0.10 31.55
C LEU A 12 -6.56 -0.27 33.02
N PRO A 13 -6.14 -1.48 33.44
CA PRO A 13 -5.51 -1.63 34.74
C PRO A 13 -4.26 -0.76 34.83
N ASP A 14 -3.83 -0.40 36.04
CA ASP A 14 -2.57 0.32 36.20
C ASP A 14 -1.39 -0.56 35.76
N LEU A 15 -0.74 -0.16 34.67
CA LEU A 15 0.42 -0.83 34.10
C LEU A 15 1.75 -0.15 34.50
N SER A 16 1.73 0.80 35.44
CA SER A 16 2.93 1.53 35.88
C SER A 16 4.08 0.62 36.32
N ASN A 17 3.77 -0.53 36.93
CA ASN A 17 4.74 -1.53 37.40
C ASN A 17 5.07 -2.61 36.36
N ALA A 18 4.44 -2.60 35.18
CA ALA A 18 4.67 -3.59 34.12
C ALA A 18 5.93 -3.27 33.30
N THR A 19 7.05 -3.01 33.96
CA THR A 19 8.31 -2.51 33.36
C THR A 19 8.97 -3.47 32.37
N ASN A 20 8.59 -4.75 32.40
CA ASN A 20 9.06 -5.80 31.48
C ASN A 20 8.10 -6.08 30.31
N LEU A 21 7.00 -5.33 30.18
CA LEU A 21 6.01 -5.55 29.15
C LEU A 21 6.55 -5.17 27.76
N GLU A 22 6.65 -6.15 26.85
CA GLU A 22 7.12 -5.92 25.48
C GLU A 22 6.00 -5.77 24.45
N ARG A 23 4.84 -6.40 24.69
CA ARG A 23 3.72 -6.41 23.73
C ARG A 23 2.40 -6.21 24.46
N LEU A 24 1.57 -5.31 23.95
CA LEU A 24 0.24 -5.02 24.46
C LEU A 24 -0.77 -5.01 23.31
N TYR A 25 -1.76 -5.90 23.39
CA TYR A 25 -2.85 -6.00 22.42
C TYR A 25 -4.17 -5.61 23.07
N LEU A 26 -4.84 -4.62 22.49
CA LEU A 26 -6.12 -4.04 22.93
C LEU A 26 -7.16 -4.12 21.80
N ASN A 27 -6.94 -4.94 20.79
CA ASN A 27 -7.81 -4.99 19.60
C ASN A 27 -9.27 -5.25 19.98
N ASP A 28 -10.21 -4.56 19.34
CA ASP A 28 -11.65 -4.73 19.57
C ASP A 28 -12.11 -4.44 21.02
N CYS A 29 -11.34 -3.64 21.77
CA CYS A 29 -11.77 -3.04 23.04
C CYS A 29 -12.73 -1.86 22.79
N GLU A 30 -13.94 -2.15 22.29
CA GLU A 30 -14.90 -1.16 21.81
C GLU A 30 -15.40 -0.16 22.87
N SER A 31 -15.27 -0.46 24.16
CA SER A 31 -15.66 0.45 25.25
C SER A 31 -14.51 1.30 25.79
N LEU A 32 -13.27 1.10 25.34
CA LEU A 32 -12.10 1.82 25.82
C LEU A 32 -12.10 3.25 25.25
N VAL A 33 -12.04 4.24 26.13
CA VAL A 33 -12.16 5.66 25.75
C VAL A 33 -10.81 6.38 25.75
N GLU A 34 -9.92 6.00 26.65
CA GLU A 34 -8.61 6.64 26.81
C GLU A 34 -7.48 5.66 27.12
N ILE A 35 -6.28 6.03 26.70
CA ILE A 35 -5.03 5.41 27.15
C ILE A 35 -4.42 6.29 28.26
N PRO A 36 -4.16 5.75 29.45
CA PRO A 36 -3.67 6.54 30.57
C PRO A 36 -2.23 6.99 30.37
N SER A 37 -1.85 8.13 30.96
CA SER A 37 -0.49 8.70 30.85
C SER A 37 0.60 7.81 31.46
N SER A 38 0.23 6.90 32.38
CA SER A 38 1.12 5.89 32.97
C SER A 38 1.74 4.95 31.93
N PHE A 39 1.18 4.90 30.71
CA PHE A 39 1.77 4.17 29.58
C PHE A 39 3.17 4.64 29.22
N SER A 40 3.54 5.88 29.55
CA SER A 40 4.89 6.41 29.32
C SER A 40 6.00 5.65 30.04
N ASN A 41 5.67 4.87 31.08
CA ASN A 41 6.62 4.05 31.84
C ASN A 41 6.95 2.70 31.20
N LEU A 42 6.26 2.32 30.11
CA LEU A 42 6.43 1.03 29.45
C LEU A 42 7.65 1.04 28.50
N HIS A 43 8.84 1.33 29.03
CA HIS A 43 10.05 1.58 28.22
C HIS A 43 10.52 0.40 27.36
N LYS A 44 10.12 -0.84 27.70
CA LYS A 44 10.41 -2.07 26.94
C LYS A 44 9.32 -2.44 25.93
N LEU A 45 8.23 -1.68 25.85
CA LEU A 45 7.13 -1.96 24.93
C LEU A 45 7.60 -1.78 23.49
N LYS A 46 7.57 -2.87 22.73
CA LYS A 46 7.95 -2.96 21.31
C LYS A 46 6.75 -2.90 20.39
N ALA A 47 5.62 -3.49 20.79
CA ALA A 47 4.40 -3.52 19.99
C ALA A 47 3.16 -3.12 20.79
N LEU A 48 2.38 -2.19 20.23
CA LEU A 48 1.08 -1.77 20.76
C LEU A 48 0.03 -1.85 19.66
N SER A 49 -0.99 -2.68 19.83
CA SER A 49 -2.11 -2.75 18.89
C SER A 49 -3.40 -2.36 19.60
N MET A 50 -4.13 -1.42 19.01
CA MET A 50 -5.40 -0.87 19.46
C MET A 50 -6.39 -0.89 18.29
N PHE A 51 -6.25 -1.88 17.41
CA PHE A 51 -7.10 -2.05 16.24
C PHE A 51 -8.57 -2.06 16.66
N ALA A 52 -9.42 -1.34 15.94
CA ALA A 52 -10.87 -1.33 16.16
C ALA A 52 -11.33 -0.96 17.59
N CYS A 53 -10.53 -0.18 18.33
CA CYS A 53 -10.99 0.49 19.56
C CYS A 53 -11.92 1.66 19.19
N THR A 54 -13.16 1.37 18.81
CA THR A 54 -14.04 2.33 18.13
C THR A 54 -14.40 3.57 18.94
N LYS A 55 -14.41 3.48 20.28
CA LYS A 55 -14.66 4.62 21.19
C LYS A 55 -13.40 5.31 21.70
N LEU A 56 -12.21 4.89 21.29
CA LEU A 56 -10.95 5.50 21.73
C LEU A 56 -10.85 6.93 21.21
N GLU A 57 -10.78 7.89 22.12
CA GLU A 57 -10.79 9.33 21.83
C GLU A 57 -9.44 9.98 22.21
N VAL A 58 -8.83 9.51 23.30
CA VAL A 58 -7.65 10.15 23.91
C VAL A 58 -6.47 9.17 23.98
N ILE A 59 -5.35 9.59 23.41
CA ILE A 59 -4.03 8.98 23.63
C ILE A 59 -3.09 10.00 24.31
N PRO A 60 -2.13 9.58 25.15
CA PRO A 60 -1.21 10.48 25.83
C PRO A 60 -0.50 11.41 24.83
N ALA A 61 -0.26 12.66 25.25
CA ALA A 61 0.40 13.67 24.40
C ALA A 61 1.86 13.31 24.10
N TYR A 62 2.47 12.56 25.00
CA TYR A 62 3.84 12.09 24.90
C TYR A 62 3.88 10.64 25.35
N MET A 63 4.38 9.76 24.49
CA MET A 63 4.64 8.36 24.79
C MET A 63 6.12 8.14 24.54
N ASN A 64 6.98 8.42 25.54
CA ASN A 64 8.42 8.19 25.43
C ASN A 64 8.75 6.69 25.50
N LEU A 65 8.20 5.92 24.56
CA LEU A 65 8.37 4.50 24.42
C LEU A 65 9.60 4.28 23.54
N ALA A 66 10.77 4.33 24.19
CA ALA A 66 12.07 4.24 23.52
C ALA A 66 12.23 2.95 22.70
N SER A 67 11.59 1.86 23.12
CA SER A 67 11.65 0.57 22.43
C SER A 67 10.49 0.33 21.44
N LEU A 68 9.57 1.27 21.27
CA LEU A 68 8.38 1.04 20.45
C LEU A 68 8.74 0.98 18.97
N GLU A 69 8.50 -0.18 18.37
CA GLU A 69 8.80 -0.47 16.97
C GLU A 69 7.53 -0.47 16.11
N SER A 70 6.39 -0.85 16.68
CA SER A 70 5.12 -0.97 15.95
C SER A 70 3.93 -0.46 16.76
N ILE A 71 3.10 0.36 16.14
CA ILE A 71 1.82 0.81 16.69
C ILE A 71 0.71 0.76 15.64
N ASP A 72 -0.43 0.19 16.04
CA ASP A 72 -1.65 0.16 15.22
C ASP A 72 -2.83 0.75 15.98
N MET A 73 -3.43 1.79 15.40
CA MET A 73 -4.64 2.49 15.86
C MET A 73 -5.63 2.64 14.71
N THR A 74 -5.64 1.68 13.78
CA THR A 74 -6.61 1.66 12.69
C THR A 74 -7.99 1.25 13.18
N ALA A 75 -9.03 1.69 12.48
CA ALA A 75 -10.43 1.53 12.86
C ALA A 75 -10.84 2.18 14.21
N CYS A 76 -10.00 3.00 14.83
CA CYS A 76 -10.37 3.89 15.94
C CYS A 76 -11.20 5.08 15.42
N GLN A 77 -12.53 4.97 15.47
CA GLN A 77 -13.43 5.88 14.75
C GLN A 77 -13.56 7.27 15.37
N ARG A 78 -13.23 7.41 16.65
CA ARG A 78 -13.33 8.66 17.42
C ARG A 78 -11.99 9.32 17.72
N LEU A 79 -10.88 8.74 17.26
CA LEU A 79 -9.56 9.31 17.46
C LEU A 79 -9.42 10.58 16.61
N ARG A 80 -9.23 11.73 17.26
CA ARG A 80 -9.22 13.03 16.57
C ARG A 80 -7.84 13.52 16.18
N ASN A 81 -6.78 13.10 16.89
CA ASN A 81 -5.48 13.73 16.80
C ASN A 81 -4.38 12.75 16.39
N PHE A 82 -3.57 13.16 15.42
CA PHE A 82 -2.24 12.58 15.17
C PHE A 82 -1.26 13.24 16.16
N ARG A 83 -0.68 12.45 17.06
CA ARG A 83 0.30 12.95 18.06
C ARG A 83 1.70 12.43 17.77
N ASP A 84 2.71 13.15 18.26
CA ASP A 84 4.09 12.66 18.21
C ASP A 84 4.26 11.54 19.24
N ILE A 85 4.54 10.33 18.77
CA ILE A 85 4.60 9.13 19.62
C ILE A 85 6.06 8.80 19.91
N SER A 86 6.79 8.29 18.93
CA SER A 86 8.19 7.90 19.13
C SER A 86 8.94 7.94 17.80
N ARG A 87 10.22 8.34 17.86
CA ARG A 87 11.11 8.43 16.70
C ARG A 87 11.61 7.06 16.23
N ASN A 88 11.52 6.05 17.08
CA ASN A 88 12.02 4.70 16.82
C ASN A 88 10.97 3.78 16.17
N VAL A 89 9.74 4.27 15.97
CA VAL A 89 8.67 3.50 15.35
C VAL A 89 9.03 3.18 13.90
N SER A 90 9.00 1.88 13.58
CA SER A 90 9.21 1.36 12.23
C SER A 90 7.90 1.17 11.47
N GLN A 91 6.80 0.90 12.18
CA GLN A 91 5.46 0.70 11.62
C GLN A 91 4.44 1.51 12.39
N PHE A 92 3.75 2.42 11.70
CA PHE A 92 2.74 3.29 12.29
C PHE A 92 1.47 3.25 11.46
N SER A 93 0.37 2.85 12.09
CA SER A 93 -0.95 2.78 11.45
C SER A 93 -1.97 3.54 12.28
N ILE A 94 -2.73 4.45 11.65
CA ILE A 94 -3.73 5.27 12.35
C ILE A 94 -4.99 5.49 11.50
N SER A 95 -6.15 5.46 12.16
CA SER A 95 -7.40 6.04 11.64
C SER A 95 -7.76 7.29 12.45
N VAL A 96 -8.03 8.39 11.75
CA VAL A 96 -8.32 9.69 12.37
C VAL A 96 -9.51 10.35 11.70
N GLU A 97 -10.39 10.91 12.52
CA GLU A 97 -11.57 11.61 12.03
C GLU A 97 -11.20 12.93 11.33
N GLU A 98 -10.29 13.69 11.92
CA GLU A 98 -9.91 15.03 11.48
C GLU A 98 -8.39 15.21 11.43
N LEU A 99 -7.77 14.65 10.40
CA LEU A 99 -6.37 14.97 10.12
C LEU A 99 -6.31 15.83 8.88
N GLU A 100 -5.97 17.12 9.02
CA GLU A 100 -5.76 18.02 7.87
C GLU A 100 -4.35 17.91 7.30
N GLN A 101 -3.36 17.71 8.16
CA GLN A 101 -1.95 17.59 7.80
C GLN A 101 -1.24 16.67 8.78
N VAL A 102 -0.30 15.87 8.30
CA VAL A 102 0.59 15.14 9.20
C VAL A 102 1.56 16.12 9.85
N PRO A 103 1.79 16.03 11.18
CA PRO A 103 2.74 16.90 11.88
C PRO A 103 4.15 16.85 11.28
N GLU A 104 4.83 18.00 11.30
CA GLU A 104 6.20 18.11 10.79
C GLU A 104 7.20 17.22 11.54
N SER A 105 6.93 16.92 12.82
CA SER A 105 7.76 16.04 13.65
C SER A 105 7.94 14.64 13.08
N ILE A 106 7.05 14.16 12.20
CA ILE A 106 7.20 12.85 11.54
C ILE A 106 8.50 12.77 10.71
N ARG A 107 9.08 13.92 10.27
CA ARG A 107 10.40 13.97 9.61
C ARG A 107 11.50 13.38 10.47
N LEU A 108 11.33 13.41 11.79
CA LEU A 108 12.31 12.93 12.77
C LEU A 108 12.19 11.41 13.01
N TRP A 109 11.18 10.73 12.44
CA TRP A 109 10.98 9.29 12.61
C TRP A 109 11.86 8.52 11.61
N SER A 110 13.17 8.56 11.85
CA SER A 110 14.20 7.98 10.96
C SER A 110 14.08 6.46 10.78
N CYS A 111 13.38 5.77 11.67
CA CYS A 111 13.12 4.33 11.59
C CYS A 111 11.84 3.99 10.82
N LEU A 112 10.95 4.95 10.55
CA LEU A 112 9.62 4.69 9.98
C LEU A 112 9.72 4.08 8.58
N ARG A 113 9.34 2.80 8.43
CA ARG A 113 9.32 2.07 7.16
C ARG A 113 7.91 1.95 6.59
N VAL A 114 6.91 1.75 7.45
CA VAL A 114 5.52 1.56 7.06
C VAL A 114 4.66 2.63 7.72
N LEU A 115 3.92 3.38 6.90
CA LEU A 115 2.98 4.40 7.36
C LEU A 115 1.60 4.13 6.75
N THR A 116 0.62 3.84 7.60
CA THR A 116 -0.79 3.72 7.22
C THR A 116 -1.60 4.85 7.83
N ILE A 117 -2.28 5.63 7.00
CA ILE A 117 -3.17 6.71 7.44
C ILE A 117 -4.53 6.54 6.77
N THR A 118 -5.56 6.38 7.58
CA THR A 118 -6.95 6.46 7.14
C THR A 118 -7.57 7.74 7.70
N SER A 119 -8.10 8.60 6.84
CA SER A 119 -8.77 9.86 7.23
C SER A 119 -10.16 9.92 6.61
N LYS A 120 -11.15 10.58 7.24
CA LYS A 120 -12.49 10.75 6.65
C LYS A 120 -12.55 11.91 5.63
N GLY A 121 -11.56 12.03 4.75
CA GLY A 121 -11.57 13.01 3.66
C GLY A 121 -11.12 14.41 4.04
N LYS A 122 -10.47 14.59 5.21
CA LYS A 122 -9.95 15.90 5.64
C LYS A 122 -8.46 16.10 5.40
N LEU A 123 -7.69 15.05 5.12
CA LEU A 123 -6.24 15.16 4.90
C LEU A 123 -5.94 15.92 3.61
N LYS A 124 -5.29 17.08 3.74
CA LYS A 124 -4.99 18.04 2.67
C LYS A 124 -3.54 17.89 2.16
N SER A 125 -2.59 17.51 3.02
CA SER A 125 -1.15 17.46 2.67
C SER A 125 -0.34 16.44 3.50
N LEU A 126 0.72 15.90 2.90
CA LEU A 126 1.73 14.99 3.47
C LEU A 126 3.17 15.51 3.29
N THR A 127 3.41 16.78 3.57
CA THR A 127 4.66 17.49 3.20
C THR A 127 5.91 17.02 3.94
N TYR A 128 5.73 16.21 4.99
CA TYR A 128 6.73 16.01 6.02
C TYR A 128 7.20 14.57 6.18
N LEU A 129 6.94 13.67 5.22
CA LEU A 129 7.31 12.26 5.37
C LEU A 129 8.84 12.05 5.46
N PRO A 130 9.33 11.19 6.38
CA PRO A 130 10.76 10.92 6.50
C PRO A 130 11.28 10.10 5.31
N GLN A 131 12.58 10.19 5.05
CA GLN A 131 13.25 9.47 3.94
C GLN A 131 13.21 7.95 4.09
N SER A 132 12.95 7.48 5.30
CA SER A 132 12.92 6.07 5.69
C SER A 132 11.70 5.30 5.19
N VAL A 133 10.61 5.99 4.82
CA VAL A 133 9.32 5.36 4.47
C VAL A 133 9.47 4.57 3.17
N ARG A 134 9.10 3.30 3.23
CA ARG A 134 9.06 2.38 2.09
C ARG A 134 7.64 2.00 1.71
N HIS A 135 6.74 1.86 2.68
CA HIS A 135 5.35 1.50 2.44
C HIS A 135 4.45 2.61 2.94
N LEU A 136 3.66 3.19 2.05
CA LEU A 136 2.74 4.27 2.37
C LEU A 136 1.32 3.90 1.96
N HIS A 137 0.48 3.63 2.96
CA HIS A 137 -0.92 3.27 2.77
C HIS A 137 -1.80 4.43 3.22
N LEU A 138 -2.61 4.92 2.30
CA LEU A 138 -3.46 6.08 2.48
C LEU A 138 -4.88 5.73 2.04
N SER A 139 -5.83 5.84 2.94
CA SER A 139 -7.24 5.54 2.64
C SER A 139 -8.15 6.72 2.96
N ASN A 140 -9.14 6.93 2.09
CA ASN A 140 -10.20 7.94 2.24
C ASN A 140 -9.71 9.40 2.34
N ILE A 141 -8.59 9.76 1.71
CA ILE A 141 -8.04 11.14 1.74
C ILE A 141 -8.92 12.17 0.98
N GLY A 142 -8.91 13.41 1.51
CA GLY A 142 -9.63 14.59 1.02
C GLY A 142 -9.07 15.24 -0.25
N GLU A 143 -9.59 16.42 -0.58
CA GLU A 143 -9.29 17.15 -1.82
C GLU A 143 -7.83 17.68 -1.85
N GLN A 144 -6.99 17.03 -2.66
CA GLN A 144 -5.70 17.44 -3.29
C GLN A 144 -4.86 18.53 -2.60
N ARG A 145 -3.64 18.20 -2.12
CA ARG A 145 -2.40 18.00 -2.89
C ARG A 145 -1.55 17.04 -2.08
N ILE A 146 -1.39 15.79 -2.49
CA ILE A 146 -0.32 14.95 -1.90
C ILE A 146 0.99 15.57 -2.43
N PRO A 147 1.83 16.14 -1.56
CA PRO A 147 3.03 16.81 -1.98
C PRO A 147 4.01 15.80 -2.56
N TYR A 148 4.71 16.29 -3.57
CA TYR A 148 5.93 15.75 -4.16
C TYR A 148 6.69 14.80 -3.22
N PHE A 149 6.70 13.50 -3.57
CA PHE A 149 7.63 12.54 -3.00
C PHE A 149 9.01 12.81 -3.59
N LYS A 150 9.83 13.58 -2.88
CA LYS A 150 11.24 13.82 -3.27
C LYS A 150 12.14 12.59 -3.08
N ASN A 151 11.64 11.56 -2.41
CA ASN A 151 12.46 10.40 -2.04
C ASN A 151 12.49 9.40 -3.20
N ASN A 152 13.70 8.96 -3.54
CA ASN A 152 13.97 7.89 -4.50
C ASN A 152 13.08 6.68 -4.18
N LEU A 153 11.99 6.52 -4.94
CA LEU A 153 11.03 5.42 -4.82
C LEU A 153 11.60 4.09 -5.33
N GLN A 154 12.92 3.89 -5.31
CA GLN A 154 13.53 2.69 -5.84
C GLN A 154 13.06 1.41 -5.10
N GLN A 155 12.34 1.51 -3.98
CA GLN A 155 11.70 0.36 -3.30
C GLN A 155 10.42 0.75 -2.54
N ALA A 156 9.57 1.61 -3.12
CA ALA A 156 8.41 2.15 -2.40
C ALA A 156 7.05 1.63 -2.90
N GLU A 157 6.23 1.13 -1.96
CA GLU A 157 4.84 0.74 -2.20
C GLU A 157 3.91 1.89 -1.83
N LEU A 158 3.14 2.36 -2.81
CA LEU A 158 2.13 3.40 -2.62
C LEU A 158 0.74 2.80 -2.78
N TYR A 159 -0.02 2.85 -1.70
CA TYR A 159 -1.38 2.35 -1.66
C TYR A 159 -2.35 3.48 -1.36
N LEU A 160 -3.18 3.84 -2.33
CA LEU A 160 -4.21 4.87 -2.28
C LEU A 160 -5.58 4.21 -2.51
N ASN A 161 -6.44 4.17 -1.50
CA ASN A 161 -7.80 3.67 -1.64
C ASN A 161 -8.83 4.79 -1.42
N SER A 162 -9.79 4.90 -2.34
CA SER A 162 -10.95 5.80 -2.21
C SER A 162 -10.60 7.29 -2.07
N CYS A 163 -9.49 7.75 -2.67
CA CYS A 163 -9.05 9.15 -2.64
C CYS A 163 -9.82 10.03 -3.66
N ARG A 164 -10.26 11.23 -3.23
CA ARG A 164 -11.11 12.13 -4.02
C ARG A 164 -10.28 13.20 -4.75
N LYS A 165 -9.90 12.88 -5.98
CA LYS A 165 -9.07 13.65 -6.93
C LYS A 165 -7.56 13.59 -6.61
N PHE A 166 -6.76 13.35 -7.64
CA PHE A 166 -5.29 13.30 -7.60
C PHE A 166 -4.73 14.19 -8.73
N LYS A 167 -3.55 14.81 -8.54
CA LYS A 167 -2.84 15.57 -9.59
C LYS A 167 -1.39 15.11 -9.53
N LEU A 168 -0.97 14.19 -10.40
CA LEU A 168 0.47 13.97 -10.61
C LEU A 168 1.00 15.26 -11.25
N LEU A 169 2.01 15.85 -10.63
CA LEU A 169 2.89 16.76 -11.35
C LEU A 169 4.23 16.06 -11.57
N PRO A 170 4.76 16.21 -12.79
CA PRO A 170 5.76 15.33 -13.40
C PRO A 170 7.19 15.71 -12.98
N ASP A 171 8.16 14.95 -13.47
CA ASP A 171 9.59 15.30 -13.60
C ASP A 171 10.59 14.72 -12.58
N SER A 172 10.47 13.45 -12.22
CA SER A 172 11.62 12.73 -11.63
C SER A 172 11.77 11.25 -11.99
N ILE A 173 11.10 10.75 -13.04
CA ILE A 173 11.33 9.36 -13.50
C ILE A 173 11.52 9.33 -15.02
N ARG A 174 12.49 10.14 -15.50
CA ARG A 174 13.31 9.70 -16.63
C ARG A 174 14.34 8.74 -16.02
N GLU A 175 13.96 7.49 -15.85
CA GLU A 175 14.99 6.45 -15.86
C GLU A 175 15.36 6.30 -17.33
N ASP A 176 16.37 7.06 -17.76
CA ASP A 176 17.11 6.71 -18.97
C ASP A 176 17.74 5.34 -18.68
N TYR A 177 17.00 4.26 -18.93
CA TYR A 177 17.61 2.98 -19.26
C TYR A 177 18.24 3.17 -20.65
N GLU A 178 19.35 3.93 -20.70
CA GLU A 178 20.31 3.71 -21.76
C GLU A 178 20.72 2.25 -21.64
N SER A 179 20.48 1.52 -22.73
CA SER A 179 20.94 0.16 -22.98
C SER A 179 22.41 0.00 -22.59
N LYS A 180 22.68 -0.41 -21.35
CA LYS A 180 23.93 -1.10 -21.05
C LYS A 180 23.65 -2.57 -21.20
N GLU A 181 24.10 -3.10 -22.35
CA GLU A 181 24.31 -4.51 -22.58
C GLU A 181 25.00 -5.11 -21.36
N GLY A 182 24.27 -5.92 -20.60
CA GLY A 182 24.73 -6.47 -19.33
C GLY A 182 23.56 -6.92 -18.48
N LEU A 183 23.10 -8.15 -18.73
CA LEU A 183 22.20 -8.91 -17.85
C LEU A 183 22.69 -8.79 -16.40
N THR A 184 22.07 -7.90 -15.63
CA THR A 184 22.25 -7.80 -14.18
C THR A 184 20.95 -8.25 -13.53
N CYS A 185 21.10 -9.07 -12.48
CA CYS A 185 20.09 -9.94 -11.90
C CYS A 185 18.78 -9.21 -11.46
N PRO A 186 17.63 -9.91 -11.42
CA PRO A 186 16.34 -9.36 -10.97
C PRO A 186 16.29 -8.86 -9.51
N ASN A 187 17.26 -9.21 -8.66
CA ASN A 187 17.14 -8.98 -7.21
C ASN A 187 17.37 -7.52 -6.77
N ASP A 188 17.95 -6.67 -7.62
CA ASP A 188 18.15 -5.24 -7.33
C ASP A 188 17.22 -4.32 -8.15
N THR A 189 16.30 -4.90 -8.94
CA THR A 189 15.33 -4.08 -9.68
C THR A 189 14.26 -3.49 -8.74
N PRO A 190 13.91 -2.20 -8.89
CA PRO A 190 12.98 -1.52 -8.00
C PRO A 190 11.56 -2.12 -8.09
N TYR A 191 11.14 -2.83 -7.05
CA TYR A 191 9.78 -3.34 -6.93
C TYR A 191 8.81 -2.20 -6.60
N THR A 192 7.87 -1.91 -7.49
CA THR A 192 6.93 -0.79 -7.35
C THR A 192 5.48 -1.27 -7.35
N GLN A 193 4.75 -1.04 -6.27
CA GLN A 193 3.30 -1.23 -6.23
C GLN A 193 2.57 0.11 -6.20
N LEU A 194 1.61 0.26 -7.11
CA LEU A 194 0.78 1.46 -7.26
C LEU A 194 -0.69 1.08 -7.15
N ASN A 195 -1.24 1.11 -5.95
CA ASN A 195 -2.66 0.86 -5.77
C ASN A 195 -3.43 2.18 -5.76
N TYR A 196 -4.36 2.36 -6.70
CA TYR A 196 -5.28 3.49 -6.81
C TYR A 196 -6.74 3.02 -6.76
N THR A 197 -7.00 1.89 -6.09
CA THR A 197 -8.35 1.31 -6.04
C THR A 197 -9.38 2.32 -5.56
N ASN A 198 -10.54 2.34 -6.22
CA ASN A 198 -11.67 3.23 -5.94
C ASN A 198 -11.38 4.74 -6.05
N CYS A 199 -10.22 5.15 -6.59
CA CYS A 199 -9.88 6.56 -6.81
C CYS A 199 -10.52 7.11 -8.10
N PHE A 200 -11.86 7.08 -8.22
CA PHE A 200 -12.59 7.35 -9.47
C PHE A 200 -12.43 8.75 -10.07
N LYS A 201 -11.80 9.68 -9.35
CA LYS A 201 -11.49 11.03 -9.81
C LYS A 201 -9.98 11.22 -10.10
N LEU A 202 -9.24 10.13 -10.32
CA LEU A 202 -7.85 10.17 -10.77
C LEU A 202 -7.75 11.01 -12.06
N ASP A 203 -6.84 11.98 -12.08
CA ASP A 203 -6.74 12.87 -13.23
C ASP A 203 -6.19 12.15 -14.47
N ARG A 204 -6.51 12.70 -15.65
CA ARG A 204 -6.14 12.10 -16.94
C ARG A 204 -4.63 11.98 -17.11
N LYS A 205 -3.86 12.97 -16.64
CA LYS A 205 -2.39 12.98 -16.78
C LYS A 205 -1.75 11.89 -15.92
N ALA A 206 -2.11 11.81 -14.64
CA ALA A 206 -1.69 10.73 -13.76
C ALA A 206 -2.03 9.35 -14.33
N ARG A 207 -3.26 9.19 -14.82
CA ARG A 207 -3.69 7.93 -15.42
C ARG A 207 -2.83 7.57 -16.63
N THR A 208 -2.58 8.51 -17.54
CA THR A 208 -1.72 8.28 -18.70
C THR A 208 -0.29 7.92 -18.28
N GLU A 209 0.29 8.63 -17.31
CA GLU A 209 1.65 8.34 -16.82
C GLU A 209 1.75 6.93 -16.19
N ILE A 210 0.77 6.51 -15.39
CA ILE A 210 0.74 5.15 -14.83
C ILE A 210 0.61 4.11 -15.95
N LEU A 211 -0.27 4.36 -16.93
CA LEU A 211 -0.49 3.44 -18.05
C LEU A 211 0.70 3.34 -19.00
N THR A 212 1.52 4.38 -19.14
CA THR A 212 2.71 4.37 -20.00
C THR A 212 3.99 3.95 -19.27
N LYS A 213 4.01 4.00 -17.93
CA LYS A 213 5.16 3.57 -17.12
C LYS A 213 5.57 2.12 -17.39
N HIS A 214 6.88 1.89 -17.52
CA HIS A 214 7.47 0.56 -17.57
C HIS A 214 7.81 0.10 -16.15
N PHE A 215 7.40 -1.12 -15.80
CA PHE A 215 7.66 -1.72 -14.49
C PHE A 215 8.73 -2.79 -14.67
N ALA A 216 9.87 -2.67 -13.99
CA ALA A 216 10.84 -3.75 -13.89
C ALA A 216 10.31 -4.85 -12.96
N GLN A 217 9.64 -4.50 -11.86
CA GLN A 217 8.87 -5.42 -11.03
C GLN A 217 7.70 -4.68 -10.34
N GLY A 218 6.70 -5.45 -9.89
CA GLY A 218 5.53 -4.94 -9.17
C GLY A 218 4.28 -4.83 -10.03
N TRP A 219 3.35 -3.96 -9.64
CA TRP A 219 2.04 -3.85 -10.30
C TRP A 219 1.37 -2.49 -10.04
N ALA A 220 0.38 -2.15 -10.86
CA ALA A 220 -0.48 -1.00 -10.66
C ALA A 220 -1.95 -1.38 -10.81
N CYS A 221 -2.82 -0.86 -9.96
CA CYS A 221 -4.27 -1.08 -10.04
C CYS A 221 -5.00 0.25 -9.97
N LEU A 222 -5.77 0.62 -10.99
CA LEU A 222 -6.43 1.92 -11.08
C LEU A 222 -7.79 1.84 -11.77
N PRO A 223 -8.72 2.79 -11.55
CA PRO A 223 -10.04 2.74 -12.16
C PRO A 223 -9.97 2.75 -13.69
N GLY A 224 -10.70 1.83 -14.32
CA GLY A 224 -10.71 1.67 -15.77
C GLY A 224 -11.60 0.51 -16.19
N SER A 225 -12.37 0.70 -17.25
CA SER A 225 -13.35 -0.29 -17.73
C SER A 225 -12.88 -1.06 -18.97
N GLU A 226 -11.77 -0.66 -19.56
CA GLU A 226 -11.26 -1.15 -20.84
C GLU A 226 -9.73 -1.17 -20.83
N VAL A 227 -9.15 -2.12 -21.57
CA VAL A 227 -7.72 -2.15 -21.85
C VAL A 227 -7.37 -0.93 -22.71
N PRO A 228 -6.37 -0.11 -22.34
CA PRO A 228 -6.00 1.10 -23.08
C PRO A 228 -5.62 0.82 -24.54
N VAL A 229 -5.75 1.84 -25.39
CA VAL A 229 -5.58 1.68 -26.84
C VAL A 229 -4.14 1.39 -27.25
N GLU A 230 -3.20 1.73 -26.37
CA GLU A 230 -1.75 1.60 -26.51
C GLU A 230 -1.25 0.14 -26.35
N PHE A 231 -2.11 -0.81 -25.98
CA PHE A 231 -1.77 -2.23 -25.92
C PHE A 231 -1.99 -2.89 -27.29
N ASP A 232 -0.90 -3.46 -27.82
CA ASP A 232 -0.86 -4.05 -29.17
C ASP A 232 -1.75 -5.28 -29.31
N HIS A 233 -1.79 -6.12 -28.28
CA HIS A 233 -2.58 -7.35 -28.23
C HIS A 233 -3.74 -7.21 -27.25
N ARG A 234 -4.97 -7.43 -27.73
CA ARG A 234 -6.20 -7.26 -26.94
C ARG A 234 -7.15 -8.43 -27.18
N ALA A 235 -7.77 -8.91 -26.11
CA ALA A 235 -8.77 -9.96 -26.15
C ALA A 235 -9.88 -9.68 -25.13
N LYS A 236 -11.01 -10.36 -25.28
CA LYS A 236 -12.09 -10.40 -24.28
C LYS A 236 -12.16 -11.81 -23.71
N GLY A 237 -12.46 -11.91 -22.41
CA GLY A 237 -12.52 -13.19 -21.69
C GLY A 237 -11.39 -13.33 -20.69
N SER A 238 -11.17 -14.56 -20.23
CA SER A 238 -10.17 -14.92 -19.21
C SER A 238 -8.87 -15.43 -19.80
N SER A 239 -8.70 -15.45 -21.12
CA SER A 239 -7.45 -15.90 -21.73
C SER A 239 -7.10 -15.17 -23.02
N MET A 240 -5.82 -15.21 -23.36
CA MET A 240 -5.24 -14.63 -24.57
C MET A 240 -4.02 -15.45 -24.97
N THR A 241 -3.82 -15.63 -26.28
CA THR A 241 -2.59 -16.19 -26.82
C THR A 241 -1.94 -15.17 -27.75
N ILE A 242 -0.63 -15.00 -27.63
CA ILE A 242 0.18 -14.11 -28.47
C ILE A 242 1.34 -14.88 -29.08
N CYS A 243 1.79 -14.43 -30.25
CA CYS A 243 3.01 -14.90 -30.89
C CYS A 243 4.06 -13.79 -30.76
N PRO A 244 5.05 -13.91 -29.85
CA PRO A 244 6.08 -12.90 -29.71
C PRO A 244 6.89 -12.81 -31.01
N MET A 245 6.99 -11.61 -31.59
CA MET A 245 7.79 -11.38 -32.81
C MET A 245 9.28 -11.16 -32.50
N SER A 246 9.65 -11.18 -31.22
CA SER A 246 10.96 -10.79 -30.72
C SER A 246 11.93 -11.97 -30.66
N LYS A 247 13.11 -11.83 -31.30
CA LYS A 247 14.28 -12.71 -31.14
C LYS A 247 15.21 -12.23 -30.01
N MET A 248 14.67 -11.47 -29.05
CA MET A 248 15.47 -10.96 -27.94
C MET A 248 15.67 -12.04 -26.87
N PRO A 249 16.84 -12.08 -26.20
CA PRO A 249 17.15 -13.02 -25.12
C PRO A 249 16.11 -13.04 -23.99
N VAL A 250 15.48 -11.88 -23.77
CA VAL A 250 14.42 -11.68 -22.78
C VAL A 250 13.30 -10.87 -23.43
N THR A 251 12.09 -11.38 -23.35
CA THR A 251 10.86 -10.66 -23.73
C THR A 251 10.10 -10.25 -22.47
N ILE A 252 9.80 -8.95 -22.36
CA ILE A 252 9.02 -8.39 -21.26
C ILE A 252 7.64 -8.02 -21.79
N PHE A 253 6.61 -8.67 -21.27
CA PHE A 253 5.22 -8.33 -21.55
C PHE A 253 4.73 -7.34 -20.52
N LYS A 254 4.15 -6.23 -20.98
CA LYS A 254 3.30 -5.37 -20.16
C LYS A 254 1.89 -5.93 -20.21
N VAL A 255 1.45 -6.56 -19.14
CA VAL A 255 0.12 -7.18 -19.06
C VAL A 255 -0.87 -6.17 -18.49
N CYS A 256 -2.06 -6.11 -19.09
CA CYS A 256 -3.15 -5.25 -18.67
C CYS A 256 -4.45 -6.02 -18.65
N VAL A 257 -5.04 -6.15 -17.46
CA VAL A 257 -6.26 -6.92 -17.23
C VAL A 257 -7.35 -5.98 -16.70
N VAL A 258 -8.55 -6.05 -17.27
CA VAL A 258 -9.72 -5.39 -16.70
C VAL A 258 -10.37 -6.33 -15.71
N ILE A 259 -10.34 -5.96 -14.44
CA ILE A 259 -10.95 -6.70 -13.34
C ILE A 259 -12.29 -6.07 -12.96
N SER A 260 -13.26 -6.89 -12.55
CA SER A 260 -14.59 -6.45 -12.14
C SER A 260 -14.83 -6.74 -10.65
N PRO A 261 -15.68 -5.97 -9.95
CA PRO A 261 -15.98 -6.21 -8.53
C PRO A 261 -16.53 -7.61 -8.29
N ASN A 262 -16.00 -8.30 -7.28
CA ASN A 262 -16.62 -9.51 -6.75
C ASN A 262 -17.67 -9.13 -5.68
N GLN A 263 -18.74 -9.93 -5.55
CA GLN A 263 -19.77 -9.76 -4.53
C GLN A 263 -19.40 -10.41 -3.19
N GLN A 264 -18.26 -11.10 -3.12
CA GLN A 264 -17.77 -11.73 -1.89
C GLN A 264 -17.44 -10.71 -0.79
N THR A 265 -17.53 -11.15 0.46
CA THR A 265 -17.32 -10.33 1.67
C THR A 265 -15.85 -10.18 2.08
N ARG A 266 -14.91 -10.76 1.33
CA ARG A 266 -13.47 -10.70 1.64
C ARG A 266 -12.92 -9.28 1.45
N GLU A 267 -11.95 -8.90 2.28
CA GLU A 267 -11.26 -7.59 2.18
C GLU A 267 -10.34 -7.51 0.96
N PHE A 268 -9.76 -8.65 0.58
CA PHE A 268 -8.90 -8.82 -0.58
C PHE A 268 -9.43 -9.96 -1.48
N GLU A 269 -9.40 -9.71 -2.78
CA GLU A 269 -9.62 -10.67 -3.85
C GLU A 269 -8.26 -11.11 -4.42
N GLN A 270 -8.19 -12.30 -5.02
CA GLN A 270 -6.97 -12.75 -5.68
C GLN A 270 -7.12 -12.67 -7.20
N LEU A 271 -6.18 -12.03 -7.89
CA LEU A 271 -6.01 -12.20 -9.33
C LEU A 271 -4.88 -13.19 -9.58
N VAL A 272 -5.21 -14.29 -10.23
CA VAL A 272 -4.24 -15.28 -10.67
C VAL A 272 -4.00 -15.08 -12.16
N CYS A 273 -2.73 -14.97 -12.54
CA CYS A 273 -2.27 -14.98 -13.91
C CYS A 273 -1.40 -16.22 -14.12
N ARG A 274 -1.88 -17.15 -14.93
CA ARG A 274 -1.12 -18.32 -15.37
C ARG A 274 -0.61 -18.06 -16.78
N ARG A 275 0.71 -18.07 -16.94
CA ARG A 275 1.35 -17.94 -18.25
C ARG A 275 1.88 -19.29 -18.69
N ILE A 276 1.56 -19.67 -19.92
CA ILE A 276 1.89 -20.96 -20.51
C ILE A 276 2.70 -20.70 -21.79
N SER A 277 3.83 -21.36 -21.90
CA SER A 277 4.70 -21.39 -23.10
C SER A 277 5.18 -22.82 -23.34
N LYS A 278 5.96 -23.04 -24.40
CA LYS A 278 6.36 -24.38 -24.87
C LYS A 278 6.92 -25.31 -23.77
N SER A 279 7.67 -24.76 -22.81
CA SER A 279 8.33 -25.53 -21.74
C SER A 279 8.17 -24.91 -20.35
N ILE A 280 7.54 -23.73 -20.23
CA ILE A 280 7.39 -23.01 -18.97
C ILE A 280 5.93 -22.73 -18.71
N GLU A 281 5.49 -23.13 -17.52
CA GLU A 281 4.25 -22.69 -16.90
C GLU A 281 4.60 -21.87 -15.65
N GLU A 282 4.10 -20.65 -15.56
CA GLU A 282 4.32 -19.75 -14.43
C GLU A 282 2.99 -19.25 -13.90
N ILE A 283 2.82 -19.24 -12.58
CA ILE A 283 1.61 -18.76 -11.91
C ILE A 283 1.99 -17.58 -11.02
N ASN A 284 1.40 -16.43 -11.30
CA ASN A 284 1.51 -15.23 -10.49
C ASN A 284 0.18 -14.97 -9.78
N VAL A 285 0.23 -14.67 -8.48
CA VAL A 285 -0.94 -14.37 -7.65
C VAL A 285 -0.79 -12.97 -7.07
N TYR A 286 -1.81 -12.14 -7.29
CA TYR A 286 -1.84 -10.75 -6.82
C TYR A 286 -3.01 -10.56 -5.84
N ALA A 287 -2.72 -9.97 -4.68
CA ALA A 287 -3.76 -9.53 -3.75
C ALA A 287 -4.34 -8.19 -4.22
N ILE A 288 -5.61 -8.20 -4.59
CA ILE A 288 -6.34 -7.02 -5.05
C ILE A 288 -7.32 -6.59 -3.97
N PRO A 289 -7.23 -5.35 -3.47
CA PRO A 289 -8.22 -4.84 -2.54
C PRO A 289 -9.60 -4.76 -3.15
N ARG A 290 -10.63 -4.79 -2.31
CA ARG A 290 -12.01 -4.65 -2.74
C ARG A 290 -12.23 -3.42 -3.65
N ILE A 291 -12.66 -3.69 -4.88
CA ILE A 291 -13.00 -2.68 -5.87
C ILE A 291 -14.52 -2.48 -5.98
N ARG A 292 -14.97 -1.26 -6.23
CA ARG A 292 -16.40 -0.90 -6.34
C ARG A 292 -16.92 -0.83 -7.77
N ARG A 293 -16.02 -0.72 -8.75
CA ARG A 293 -16.29 -0.71 -10.20
C ARG A 293 -15.14 -1.41 -10.92
N LYS A 294 -15.20 -1.52 -12.25
CA LYS A 294 -14.10 -2.05 -13.04
C LYS A 294 -12.81 -1.27 -12.82
N HIS A 295 -11.71 -1.99 -12.71
CA HIS A 295 -10.35 -1.44 -12.62
C HIS A 295 -9.48 -2.10 -13.69
N VAL A 296 -8.42 -1.39 -14.06
CA VAL A 296 -7.31 -1.94 -14.85
C VAL A 296 -6.21 -2.34 -13.87
N PHE A 297 -5.68 -3.55 -14.05
CA PHE A 297 -4.56 -4.10 -13.31
C PHE A 297 -3.38 -4.31 -14.27
N LEU A 298 -2.22 -3.73 -13.96
CA LEU A 298 -1.02 -3.71 -14.77
C LEU A 298 0.12 -4.41 -14.04
N PHE A 299 0.89 -5.24 -14.75
CA PHE A 299 2.10 -5.86 -14.20
C PHE A 299 3.02 -6.32 -15.34
N PRO A 300 4.34 -6.44 -15.10
CA PRO A 300 5.26 -7.02 -16.06
C PRO A 300 5.28 -8.55 -15.98
N SER A 301 5.54 -9.22 -17.11
CA SER A 301 5.78 -10.66 -17.17
C SER A 301 7.01 -10.96 -18.05
N PHE A 302 7.97 -11.72 -17.52
CA PHE A 302 9.31 -11.90 -18.12
C PHE A 302 9.48 -13.28 -18.73
N LEU A 303 9.83 -13.39 -20.00
CA LEU A 303 10.02 -14.68 -20.66
C LEU A 303 11.41 -14.74 -21.31
N LEU A 304 12.16 -15.81 -21.01
CA LEU A 304 13.46 -16.07 -21.62
C LEU A 304 13.31 -16.64 -23.04
N GLU A 305 14.26 -16.35 -23.93
CA GLU A 305 14.22 -16.71 -25.35
C GLU A 305 14.04 -18.22 -25.61
N GLU A 306 14.61 -19.08 -24.77
CA GLU A 306 14.43 -20.53 -24.89
C GLU A 306 12.94 -20.96 -24.83
N ALA A 307 12.11 -20.14 -24.18
CA ALA A 307 10.67 -20.34 -24.04
C ALA A 307 9.83 -19.52 -25.04
N THR A 308 10.43 -18.63 -25.85
CA THR A 308 9.71 -17.81 -26.86
C THR A 308 9.56 -18.50 -28.23
N SER A 309 10.07 -19.73 -28.41
CA SER A 309 10.03 -20.47 -29.67
C SER A 309 8.62 -20.94 -30.13
N GLY A 310 7.55 -20.28 -29.68
CA GLY A 310 6.16 -20.60 -30.00
C GLY A 310 5.15 -19.60 -29.45
N GLN A 311 3.89 -20.04 -29.35
CA GLN A 311 2.80 -19.24 -28.76
C GLN A 311 2.96 -19.10 -27.25
N VAL A 312 2.61 -17.94 -26.72
CA VAL A 312 2.54 -17.67 -25.28
C VAL A 312 1.08 -17.42 -24.91
N GLY A 313 0.54 -18.26 -24.04
CA GLY A 313 -0.80 -18.13 -23.47
C GLY A 313 -0.78 -17.42 -22.12
N PHE A 314 -1.77 -16.58 -21.88
CA PHE A 314 -2.09 -15.99 -20.58
C PHE A 314 -3.51 -16.41 -20.22
N GLU A 315 -3.69 -16.94 -19.02
CA GLU A 315 -4.96 -17.33 -18.42
C GLU A 315 -5.14 -16.56 -17.11
N PHE A 316 -6.35 -16.05 -16.88
CA PHE A 316 -6.69 -15.21 -15.74
C PHE A 316 -7.87 -15.79 -14.98
N SER A 317 -7.77 -15.83 -13.66
CA SER A 317 -8.88 -16.21 -12.79
C SER A 317 -8.93 -15.34 -11.53
N SER A 318 -10.12 -15.16 -10.99
CA SER A 318 -10.35 -14.51 -9.70
C SER A 318 -10.62 -15.56 -8.62
N GLY A 319 -9.93 -15.47 -7.48
CA GLY A 319 -10.16 -16.28 -6.27
C GLY A 319 -10.79 -15.50 -5.13
#